data_AF-A0AA97LJT9-F1
#
_entry.id   AF-A0AA97LJT9-F1
#
_cell.length_a   1.000
_cell.length_b   1.000
_cell.length_c   1.000
_cell.angle_alpha   90.00
_cell.angle_beta   90.00
_cell.angle_gamma   90.00
#
_symmetry.space_group_name_H-M   'P 1'
#
loop_
_entity.id
_entity.type
_entity.pdbx_description
1 polymer ?
#
loop_
_entity_poly.entity_id
_entity_poly.type
_entity_poly.pdbx_seq_one_letter_code
_entity_poly.pdbx_strand_id
1 'polypeptide(L)'
;MKIFATGALYRKGLPRKPASAMKQLTEEAVQGYLQRKVDLRHRMVSTTVAEVQKTIQRLTAEISKKDSRFQAISSSGVHHENLKVLAPSHFLITVPLVGLTGYKDRQVRHWRYYTVNGAKLLSPVRDPEEPQQWLEVEQFSKSLPQWHEADVNIQGDLVPARVLAVLRDLVEKSIQTCSLTDKVSIVEGYSSAVHVAVETPDFQVEVELVPSVEIPTCWPQKCEWPRCIKRWPCQEKVGCVKSFGFDLWAYSNYHWQKSFTRAEHVLMQGLDEDGGCRMTCFRVMRQMKEDVWCAGSKPVLTSFHLQMVLFWTCEKYPRCKDWHCFRKAFLRVVQKLHKCVSQHFLKHYFLKDTNLLKYANTNDLDAVAGKLAIFLENPALPQD
;
A
#
# COMPACT_ATOMS: atom_id res chain seq x y z
N MET A 1 8.26 80.38 -25.11
CA MET A 1 8.19 80.12 -23.65
C MET A 1 7.75 78.67 -23.45
N LYS A 2 8.70 77.77 -23.19
CA LYS A 2 8.47 76.35 -22.86
C LYS A 2 9.01 76.14 -21.46
N ILE A 3 8.20 75.60 -20.54
CA ILE A 3 8.62 75.26 -19.18
C ILE A 3 8.57 73.74 -19.04
N PHE A 4 9.72 73.18 -18.69
CA PHE A 4 9.92 71.81 -18.23
C PHE A 4 9.44 71.67 -16.78
N ALA A 5 8.88 70.52 -16.42
CA ALA A 5 8.87 70.03 -15.05
C ALA A 5 9.00 68.50 -15.02
N THR A 6 10.07 68.06 -14.36
CA THR A 6 10.47 66.72 -13.97
C THR A 6 9.52 66.09 -12.95
N GLY A 7 9.28 64.77 -13.05
CA GLY A 7 8.58 63.99 -12.03
C GLY A 7 9.05 62.53 -12.03
N ALA A 8 10.01 62.22 -11.18
CA ALA A 8 10.54 60.88 -10.94
C ALA A 8 9.88 60.22 -9.71
N LEU A 9 9.72 58.90 -9.80
CA LEU A 9 9.70 57.91 -8.71
C LEU A 9 8.52 57.93 -7.71
N TYR A 10 7.62 56.94 -7.82
CA TYR A 10 7.11 56.17 -6.68
C TYR A 10 6.49 54.84 -7.20
N ARG A 11 7.31 53.82 -7.46
CA ARG A 11 6.84 52.42 -7.44
C ARG A 11 7.11 51.89 -6.04
N LYS A 12 6.07 51.83 -5.22
CA LYS A 12 6.06 51.10 -3.95
C LYS A 12 6.54 49.67 -4.21
N GLY A 13 7.70 49.33 -3.65
CA GLY A 13 8.13 47.95 -3.54
C GLY A 13 7.14 47.20 -2.67
N LEU A 14 6.44 46.22 -3.25
CA LEU A 14 5.85 45.14 -2.48
C LEU A 14 6.98 44.40 -1.75
N PRO A 15 6.82 44.06 -0.46
CA PRO A 15 7.84 43.31 0.25
C PRO A 15 8.01 41.94 -0.45
N ARG A 16 9.21 41.71 -1.00
CA ARG A 16 9.67 40.36 -1.32
C ARG A 16 9.58 39.56 -0.02
N LYS A 17 8.67 38.58 0.03
CA LYS A 17 8.77 37.51 1.03
C LYS A 17 10.22 36.99 1.00
N PRO A 18 10.90 36.81 2.14
CA PRO A 18 12.23 36.23 2.14
C PRO A 18 12.15 34.88 1.43
N ALA A 19 13.08 34.61 0.51
CA ALA A 19 13.26 33.30 -0.08
C ALA A 19 13.52 32.33 1.08
N SER A 20 12.49 31.57 1.47
CA SER A 20 12.54 30.72 2.65
C SER A 20 13.47 29.54 2.40
N ALA A 21 14.58 29.52 3.13
CA ALA A 21 15.25 28.34 3.68
C ALA A 21 15.05 27.02 2.90
N MET A 22 15.78 26.87 1.79
CA MET A 22 15.78 25.67 0.94
C MET A 22 17.22 25.20 0.78
N LYS A 23 17.51 23.94 1.14
CA LYS A 23 18.84 23.36 0.92
C LYS A 23 18.90 22.65 -0.42
N GLN A 24 20.00 22.87 -1.14
CA GLN A 24 20.31 22.08 -2.34
C GLN A 24 20.39 20.59 -1.99
N LEU A 25 20.15 19.73 -2.98
CA LEU A 25 20.23 18.26 -2.86
C LEU A 25 21.69 17.77 -2.74
N THR A 26 22.42 18.22 -1.71
CA THR A 26 23.73 17.67 -1.31
C THR A 26 23.54 16.46 -0.39
N GLU A 27 24.56 15.60 -0.29
CA GLU A 27 24.50 14.40 0.55
C GLU A 27 24.28 14.75 2.03
N GLU A 28 24.93 15.80 2.53
CA GLU A 28 24.79 16.26 3.91
C GLU A 28 23.39 16.83 4.19
N ALA A 29 22.82 17.56 3.22
CA ALA A 29 21.47 18.09 3.34
C ALA A 29 20.43 16.97 3.40
N VAL A 30 20.60 15.94 2.57
CA VAL A 30 19.74 14.75 2.53
C VAL A 30 19.84 13.97 3.83
N GLN A 31 21.06 13.68 4.30
CA GLN A 31 21.26 12.94 5.53
C GLN A 31 20.68 13.69 6.73
N GLY A 32 20.91 15.01 6.81
CA GLY A 32 20.32 15.84 7.84
C GLY A 32 18.79 15.89 7.76
N TYR A 33 18.20 15.94 6.57
CA TYR A 33 16.74 15.92 6.39
C TYR A 33 16.13 14.59 6.85
N LEU A 34 16.73 13.47 6.45
CA LEU A 34 16.31 12.14 6.90
C LEU A 34 16.43 12.01 8.42
N GLN A 35 17.57 12.38 9.00
CA GLN A 35 17.79 12.25 10.44
C GLN A 35 16.81 13.09 11.28
N ARG A 36 16.49 14.32 10.84
CA ARG A 36 15.57 15.20 11.59
C ARG A 36 14.10 14.78 11.46
N LYS A 37 13.65 14.46 10.24
CA LYS A 37 12.21 14.25 9.96
C LYS A 37 11.80 12.78 9.95
N VAL A 38 12.66 11.90 9.43
CA VAL A 38 12.32 10.48 9.27
C VAL A 38 12.53 9.73 10.56
N ASP A 39 13.65 9.92 11.26
CA ASP A 39 14.00 9.06 12.41
C ASP A 39 13.04 9.24 13.60
N LEU A 40 12.68 10.48 13.95
CA LEU A 40 11.73 10.75 15.04
C LEU A 40 10.34 10.19 14.74
N ARG A 41 9.83 10.43 13.52
CA ARG A 41 8.53 9.93 13.09
C ARG A 41 8.53 8.41 12.97
N HIS A 42 9.61 7.82 12.47
CA HIS A 42 9.77 6.36 12.38
C HIS A 42 9.75 5.72 13.77
N ARG A 43 10.43 6.33 14.76
CA ARG A 43 10.37 5.86 16.15
C ARG A 43 8.94 5.91 16.70
N MET A 44 8.27 7.04 16.54
CA MET A 44 6.87 7.20 16.99
C MET A 44 5.96 6.15 16.34
N VAL A 45 5.96 6.06 15.01
CA VAL A 45 5.15 5.08 14.27
C VAL A 45 5.52 3.65 14.66
N SER A 46 6.80 3.35 14.87
CA SER A 46 7.24 2.02 15.30
C SER A 46 6.71 1.66 16.69
N THR A 47 6.68 2.61 17.62
CA THR A 47 6.09 2.41 18.96
C THR A 47 4.58 2.18 18.83
N THR A 48 3.87 3.04 18.10
CA THR A 48 2.43 2.91 17.84
C THR A 48 2.10 1.56 17.19
N VAL A 49 2.90 1.12 16.20
CA VAL A 49 2.76 -0.18 15.53
C VAL A 49 2.89 -1.33 16.52
N ALA A 50 3.90 -1.30 17.39
CA ALA A 50 4.11 -2.35 18.38
C ALA A 50 2.93 -2.45 19.38
N GLU A 51 2.40 -1.30 19.81
CA GLU A 51 1.24 -1.25 20.72
C GLU A 51 -0.03 -1.77 20.05
N VAL A 52 -0.36 -1.26 18.86
CA VAL A 52 -1.53 -1.70 18.10
C VAL A 52 -1.44 -3.19 17.81
N GLN A 53 -0.29 -3.68 17.35
CA GLN A 53 -0.10 -5.08 17.05
C GLN A 53 -0.27 -5.97 18.28
N LYS A 54 0.18 -5.54 19.47
CA LYS A 54 -0.04 -6.29 20.72
C LYS A 54 -1.52 -6.43 21.03
N THR A 55 -2.29 -5.35 20.86
CA THR A 55 -3.73 -5.35 21.07
C THR A 55 -4.45 -6.25 20.07
N ILE A 56 -4.13 -6.13 18.78
CA ILE A 56 -4.72 -6.95 17.71
C ILE A 56 -4.28 -8.42 17.80
N GLN A 57 -3.06 -8.70 18.26
CA GLN A 57 -2.62 -10.08 18.52
C GLN A 57 -3.46 -10.74 19.60
N ARG A 58 -3.76 -10.04 20.70
CA ARG A 58 -4.64 -10.57 21.76
C ARG A 58 -6.04 -10.85 21.21
N LEU A 59 -6.57 -9.94 20.39
CA LEU A 59 -7.87 -10.09 19.75
C LEU A 59 -7.91 -11.29 18.81
N THR A 60 -6.96 -11.38 17.89
CA THR A 60 -6.88 -12.48 16.90
C THR A 60 -6.55 -13.83 17.53
N ALA A 61 -5.81 -13.85 18.64
CA ALA A 61 -5.62 -15.07 19.44
C ALA A 61 -6.95 -15.59 19.99
N GLU A 62 -7.82 -14.71 20.47
CA GLU A 62 -9.14 -15.14 20.95
C GLU A 62 -10.07 -15.56 19.80
N ILE A 63 -10.03 -14.87 18.67
CA ILE A 63 -10.73 -15.27 17.45
C ILE A 63 -10.30 -16.68 17.03
N SER A 64 -9.00 -16.99 17.03
CA SER A 64 -8.49 -18.31 16.62
C SER A 64 -8.94 -19.47 17.51
N LYS A 65 -9.31 -19.20 18.78
CA LYS A 65 -9.89 -20.22 19.67
C LYS A 65 -11.38 -20.45 19.36
N LYS A 66 -12.09 -19.40 18.94
CA LYS A 66 -13.52 -19.45 18.63
C LYS A 66 -13.80 -20.03 17.26
N ASP A 67 -12.92 -19.77 16.29
CA ASP A 67 -13.04 -20.28 14.93
C ASP A 67 -11.67 -20.67 14.37
N SER A 68 -11.50 -21.97 14.13
CA SER A 68 -10.25 -22.57 13.64
C SER A 68 -9.83 -22.14 12.24
N ARG A 69 -10.71 -21.48 11.47
CA ARG A 69 -10.37 -20.94 10.13
C ARG A 69 -9.43 -19.75 10.20
N PHE A 70 -9.40 -19.04 11.32
CA PHE A 70 -8.62 -17.82 11.50
C PHE A 70 -7.38 -18.09 12.36
N GLN A 71 -6.22 -17.63 11.90
CA GLN A 71 -4.98 -17.72 12.65
C GLN A 71 -4.69 -16.41 13.38
N ALA A 72 -4.19 -16.53 14.61
CA ALA A 72 -3.68 -15.40 15.36
C ALA A 72 -2.48 -14.77 14.65
N ILE A 73 -2.38 -13.44 14.63
CA ILE A 73 -1.20 -12.79 14.07
C ILE A 73 0.00 -12.96 15.01
N SER A 74 1.17 -13.22 14.44
CA SER A 74 2.42 -13.32 15.20
C SER A 74 3.06 -11.95 15.43
N SER A 75 3.69 -11.77 16.60
CA SER A 75 4.57 -10.63 16.91
C SER A 75 6.06 -10.93 16.69
N SER A 76 6.41 -12.19 16.41
CA SER A 76 7.79 -12.71 16.39
C SER A 76 8.45 -12.82 15.00
N GLY A 77 7.87 -12.21 13.97
CA GLY A 77 8.50 -12.15 12.65
C GLY A 77 9.63 -11.11 12.62
N VAL A 78 10.73 -11.42 11.91
CA VAL A 78 11.80 -10.44 11.60
C VAL A 78 11.24 -9.24 10.81
N HIS A 79 10.09 -9.43 10.18
CA HIS A 79 9.26 -8.40 9.58
C HIS A 79 7.82 -8.55 10.09
N HIS A 80 7.11 -7.42 10.24
CA HIS A 80 5.68 -7.41 10.50
C HIS A 80 4.93 -7.85 9.24
N GLU A 81 5.04 -9.13 8.87
CA GLU A 81 4.54 -9.68 7.59
C GLU A 81 3.06 -9.39 7.35
N ASN A 82 2.31 -9.27 8.45
CA ASN A 82 0.88 -9.00 8.43
C ASN A 82 0.50 -7.52 8.49
N LEU A 83 1.43 -6.56 8.67
CA LEU A 83 1.09 -5.15 8.91
C LEU A 83 1.62 -4.23 7.82
N LYS A 84 0.75 -3.34 7.35
CA LYS A 84 1.09 -2.22 6.46
C LYS A 84 0.69 -0.89 7.09
N VAL A 85 1.65 0.02 7.20
CA VAL A 85 1.39 1.40 7.60
C VAL A 85 0.89 2.18 6.39
N LEU A 86 -0.40 2.53 6.38
CA LEU A 86 -1.02 3.35 5.33
C LEU A 86 -0.78 4.84 5.61
N ALA A 87 -0.94 5.23 6.88
CA ALA A 87 -0.62 6.54 7.44
C ALA A 87 -0.22 6.39 8.92
N PRO A 88 0.32 7.42 9.60
CA PRO A 88 0.72 7.33 11.01
C PRO A 88 -0.38 6.85 11.96
N SER A 89 -1.65 7.17 11.66
CA SER A 89 -2.84 6.79 12.43
C SER A 89 -3.78 5.85 11.66
N HIS A 90 -3.29 5.19 10.60
CA HIS A 90 -4.10 4.27 9.81
C HIS A 90 -3.26 3.09 9.33
N PHE A 91 -3.57 1.88 9.81
CA PHE A 91 -2.87 0.64 9.50
C PHE A 91 -3.79 -0.36 8.81
N LEU A 92 -3.21 -1.25 8.01
CA LEU A 92 -3.86 -2.44 7.50
C LEU A 92 -3.15 -3.65 8.08
N ILE A 93 -3.91 -4.57 8.67
CA ILE A 93 -3.41 -5.82 9.24
C ILE A 93 -4.11 -7.01 8.58
N THR A 94 -3.35 -7.90 7.96
CA THR A 94 -3.88 -9.13 7.41
C THR A 94 -4.10 -10.18 8.50
N VAL A 95 -5.25 -10.84 8.48
CA VAL A 95 -5.60 -11.96 9.38
C VAL A 95 -5.47 -13.25 8.58
N PRO A 96 -4.44 -14.09 8.82
CA PRO A 96 -4.22 -15.28 8.01
C PRO A 96 -5.36 -16.29 8.16
N LEU A 97 -5.78 -16.84 7.03
CA LEU A 97 -6.78 -17.91 6.95
C LEU A 97 -6.07 -19.25 6.76
N VAL A 98 -6.46 -20.25 7.54
CA VAL A 98 -5.82 -21.56 7.56
C VAL A 98 -6.74 -22.66 7.06
N GLY A 99 -6.14 -23.82 6.77
CA GLY A 99 -6.91 -24.97 6.31
C GLY A 99 -7.28 -24.92 4.83
N LEU A 100 -6.60 -24.10 4.02
CA LEU A 100 -6.69 -24.08 2.56
C LEU A 100 -5.27 -24.30 2.01
N THR A 101 -4.96 -25.49 1.47
CA THR A 101 -3.58 -25.83 1.05
C THR A 101 -3.50 -26.57 -0.29
N GLY A 102 -2.37 -26.41 -0.97
CA GLY A 102 -2.12 -26.97 -2.30
C GLY A 102 -3.02 -26.35 -3.36
N TYR A 103 -3.00 -25.00 -3.42
CA TYR A 103 -3.70 -24.22 -4.42
C TYR A 103 -3.28 -24.58 -5.84
N LYS A 104 -4.24 -24.63 -6.75
CA LYS A 104 -4.04 -24.81 -8.19
C LYS A 104 -4.81 -23.74 -8.94
N ASP A 105 -4.09 -22.99 -9.77
CA ASP A 105 -4.67 -22.01 -10.69
C ASP A 105 -5.43 -22.75 -11.80
N ARG A 106 -6.70 -23.07 -11.54
CA ARG A 106 -7.64 -23.68 -12.48
C ARG A 106 -8.94 -22.86 -12.45
N GLN A 107 -9.46 -22.51 -13.61
CA GLN A 107 -10.84 -22.03 -13.72
C GLN A 107 -11.71 -23.18 -14.17
N VAL A 108 -12.50 -23.73 -13.25
CA VAL A 108 -13.40 -24.85 -13.57
C VAL A 108 -14.76 -24.35 -14.05
N ARG A 109 -15.20 -23.16 -13.62
CA ARG A 109 -16.53 -22.60 -13.96
C ARG A 109 -16.46 -21.19 -14.51
N HIS A 110 -17.31 -20.90 -15.50
CA HIS A 110 -17.38 -19.61 -16.18
C HIS A 110 -18.47 -18.66 -15.66
N TRP A 111 -19.46 -19.15 -14.90
CA TRP A 111 -20.66 -18.35 -14.55
C TRP A 111 -20.96 -18.40 -13.05
N ARG A 112 -20.73 -17.27 -12.35
CA ARG A 112 -20.94 -17.08 -10.91
C ARG A 112 -21.59 -15.75 -10.65
N TYR A 113 -22.90 -15.72 -10.77
CA TYR A 113 -23.66 -14.51 -10.51
C TYR A 113 -24.63 -14.82 -9.39
N TYR A 114 -24.36 -14.25 -8.23
CA TYR A 114 -25.20 -14.35 -7.07
C TYR A 114 -25.10 -13.08 -6.23
N THR A 115 -26.15 -12.79 -5.47
CA THR A 115 -26.10 -11.78 -4.41
C THR A 115 -25.23 -12.30 -3.25
N VAL A 116 -24.80 -11.42 -2.33
CA VAL A 116 -24.09 -11.84 -1.10
C VAL A 116 -24.91 -12.86 -0.30
N ASN A 117 -26.24 -12.84 -0.43
CA ASN A 117 -27.16 -13.77 0.23
C ASN A 117 -27.33 -15.11 -0.54
N GLY A 118 -26.70 -15.27 -1.72
CA GLY A 118 -26.71 -16.51 -2.50
C GLY A 118 -27.85 -16.64 -3.50
N ALA A 119 -28.66 -15.60 -3.69
CA ALA A 119 -29.66 -15.59 -4.75
C ALA A 119 -28.97 -15.46 -6.11
N LYS A 120 -29.24 -16.41 -7.02
CA LYS A 120 -28.66 -16.40 -8.37
C LYS A 120 -29.09 -15.16 -9.14
N LEU A 121 -28.17 -14.65 -9.96
CA LEU A 121 -28.37 -13.52 -10.85
C LEU A 121 -28.17 -13.98 -12.30
N LEU A 122 -28.81 -13.26 -13.23
CA LEU A 122 -28.68 -13.54 -14.67
C LEU A 122 -27.40 -12.94 -15.27
N SER A 123 -26.82 -11.95 -14.60
CA SER A 123 -25.63 -11.21 -15.04
C SER A 123 -24.79 -10.82 -13.83
N PRO A 124 -23.48 -10.55 -13.99
CA PRO A 124 -22.65 -10.09 -12.89
C PRO A 124 -23.14 -8.73 -12.41
N VAL A 125 -23.10 -8.51 -11.10
CA VAL A 125 -23.23 -7.15 -10.55
C VAL A 125 -22.06 -6.29 -11.02
N ARG A 126 -20.87 -6.89 -11.12
CA ARG A 126 -19.65 -6.28 -11.63
C ARG A 126 -18.68 -7.39 -12.06
N ASP A 127 -18.05 -7.26 -13.22
CA ASP A 127 -16.95 -8.15 -13.60
C ASP A 127 -15.72 -7.90 -12.72
N PRO A 128 -14.96 -8.96 -12.36
CA PRO A 128 -13.73 -8.78 -11.60
C PRO A 128 -12.75 -7.91 -12.38
N GLU A 129 -12.18 -6.92 -11.71
CA GLU A 129 -11.02 -6.22 -12.25
C GLU A 129 -9.81 -7.16 -12.32
N GLU A 130 -8.78 -6.84 -13.11
CA GLU A 130 -7.56 -7.65 -13.21
C GLU A 130 -6.91 -8.07 -11.86
N PRO A 131 -6.82 -7.21 -10.81
CA PRO A 131 -6.31 -7.64 -9.50
C PRO A 131 -7.24 -8.65 -8.82
N GLN A 132 -8.51 -8.71 -9.19
CA GLN A 132 -9.53 -9.54 -8.55
C GLN A 132 -9.61 -10.93 -9.19
N GLN A 133 -10.05 -11.92 -8.42
CA GLN A 133 -10.40 -13.24 -8.92
C GLN A 133 -11.45 -13.92 -8.05
N TRP A 134 -12.15 -14.87 -8.64
CA TRP A 134 -12.92 -15.83 -7.87
C TRP A 134 -12.01 -16.84 -7.18
N LEU A 135 -12.47 -17.40 -6.06
CA LEU A 135 -11.76 -18.43 -5.32
C LEU A 135 -12.73 -19.57 -5.00
N GLU A 136 -12.39 -20.78 -5.43
CA GLU A 136 -13.15 -21.99 -5.12
C GLU A 136 -12.46 -22.77 -4.03
N VAL A 137 -13.24 -23.47 -3.20
CA VAL A 137 -12.66 -24.45 -2.27
C VAL A 137 -11.96 -25.57 -3.04
N GLU A 138 -12.48 -25.98 -4.19
CA GLU A 138 -11.91 -27.03 -5.05
C GLU A 138 -10.57 -26.66 -5.71
N GLN A 139 -10.18 -25.38 -5.68
CA GLN A 139 -8.83 -24.98 -6.10
C GLN A 139 -7.76 -25.44 -5.11
N PHE A 140 -8.14 -25.86 -3.90
CA PHE A 140 -7.23 -26.37 -2.88
C PHE A 140 -7.29 -27.89 -2.81
N SER A 141 -6.13 -28.54 -2.82
CA SER A 141 -6.03 -29.99 -2.65
C SER A 141 -6.50 -30.50 -1.28
N LYS A 142 -6.42 -29.64 -0.25
CA LYS A 142 -6.93 -29.93 1.09
C LYS A 142 -7.60 -28.67 1.64
N SER A 143 -8.81 -28.85 2.14
CA SER A 143 -9.64 -27.81 2.75
C SER A 143 -10.23 -28.30 4.07
N LEU A 144 -10.28 -27.46 5.11
CA LEU A 144 -11.07 -27.74 6.31
C LEU A 144 -12.58 -27.82 5.99
N PRO A 145 -13.36 -28.66 6.68
CA PRO A 145 -14.81 -28.77 6.47
C PRO A 145 -15.56 -27.45 6.59
N GLN A 146 -15.12 -26.56 7.50
CA GLN A 146 -15.73 -25.25 7.75
C GLN A 146 -15.66 -24.29 6.56
N TRP A 147 -14.83 -24.57 5.54
CA TRP A 147 -14.79 -23.79 4.30
C TRP A 147 -15.89 -24.16 3.30
N HIS A 148 -16.59 -25.27 3.54
CA HIS A 148 -17.75 -25.73 2.76
C HIS A 148 -19.09 -25.26 3.36
N GLU A 149 -19.05 -24.65 4.54
CA GLU A 149 -20.23 -24.17 5.23
C GLU A 149 -20.82 -22.93 4.56
N ALA A 150 -22.15 -22.80 4.63
CA ALA A 150 -22.88 -21.73 3.97
C ALA A 150 -22.55 -20.34 4.53
N ASP A 151 -21.96 -20.23 5.72
CA ASP A 151 -21.59 -18.96 6.32
C ASP A 151 -20.44 -18.25 5.58
N VAL A 152 -19.63 -18.98 4.79
CA VAL A 152 -18.53 -18.45 3.96
C VAL A 152 -18.61 -18.86 2.49
N ASN A 153 -19.40 -19.88 2.17
CA ASN A 153 -19.45 -20.51 0.86
C ASN A 153 -20.79 -20.28 0.12
N ILE A 154 -20.72 -20.12 -1.20
CA ILE A 154 -21.87 -20.21 -2.11
C ILE A 154 -21.52 -21.16 -3.25
N GLN A 155 -22.14 -22.35 -3.29
CA GLN A 155 -22.03 -23.30 -4.41
C GLN A 155 -20.59 -23.72 -4.79
N GLY A 156 -19.68 -23.73 -3.82
CA GLY A 156 -18.25 -24.04 -3.98
C GLY A 156 -17.34 -22.79 -3.92
N ASP A 157 -17.92 -21.60 -4.03
CA ASP A 157 -17.18 -20.34 -4.01
C ASP A 157 -16.97 -19.82 -2.60
N LEU A 158 -15.72 -19.49 -2.26
CA LEU A 158 -15.39 -18.76 -1.05
C LEU A 158 -15.68 -17.28 -1.28
N VAL A 159 -16.62 -16.72 -0.51
CA VAL A 159 -17.11 -15.36 -0.75
C VAL A 159 -16.52 -14.38 0.27
N PRO A 160 -15.71 -13.40 -0.16
CA PRO A 160 -15.07 -12.43 0.72
C PRO A 160 -16.01 -11.71 1.69
N ALA A 161 -17.16 -11.21 1.24
CA ALA A 161 -18.13 -10.53 2.11
C ALA A 161 -18.64 -11.44 3.24
N ARG A 162 -18.80 -12.73 2.95
CA ARG A 162 -19.24 -13.72 3.94
C ARG A 162 -18.17 -14.01 4.98
N VAL A 163 -16.92 -14.18 4.54
CA VAL A 163 -15.76 -14.30 5.43
C VAL A 163 -15.59 -13.05 6.31
N LEU A 164 -15.77 -11.86 5.74
CA LEU A 164 -15.72 -10.59 6.48
C LEU A 164 -16.85 -10.47 7.51
N ALA A 165 -18.06 -10.94 7.19
CA ALA A 165 -19.17 -10.96 8.15
C ALA A 165 -18.88 -11.87 9.35
N VAL A 166 -18.33 -13.07 9.11
CA VAL A 166 -17.88 -13.97 10.18
C VAL A 166 -16.78 -13.30 11.01
N LEU A 167 -15.75 -12.71 10.36
CA LEU A 167 -14.68 -12.03 11.09
C LEU A 167 -15.22 -10.88 11.96
N ARG A 168 -16.16 -10.08 11.44
CA ARG A 168 -16.76 -8.96 12.17
C ARG A 168 -17.46 -9.43 13.45
N ASP A 169 -18.29 -10.47 13.35
CA ASP A 169 -18.99 -11.07 14.49
C ASP A 169 -17.99 -11.63 15.53
N LEU A 170 -16.94 -12.30 15.07
CA LEU A 170 -15.87 -12.81 15.93
C LEU A 170 -15.08 -11.69 16.61
N VAL A 171 -14.78 -10.60 15.91
CA VAL A 171 -14.14 -9.40 16.46
C VAL A 171 -15.00 -8.79 17.56
N GLU A 172 -16.29 -8.55 17.30
CA GLU A 172 -17.23 -7.96 18.27
C GLU A 172 -17.29 -8.78 19.56
N LYS A 173 -17.51 -10.09 19.42
CA LYS A 173 -17.55 -11.02 20.55
C LYS A 173 -16.21 -11.08 21.29
N SER A 174 -15.09 -10.98 20.58
CA SER A 174 -13.75 -11.11 21.18
C SER A 174 -13.30 -9.84 21.88
N ILE A 175 -13.74 -8.66 21.46
CA ILE A 175 -13.55 -7.39 22.20
C ILE A 175 -14.16 -7.53 23.60
N GLN A 176 -15.38 -8.07 23.70
CA GLN A 176 -16.06 -8.31 24.98
C GLN A 176 -15.33 -9.36 25.82
N THR A 177 -15.03 -10.54 25.24
CA THR A 177 -14.34 -11.63 25.96
C THR A 177 -12.94 -11.22 26.46
N CYS A 178 -12.23 -10.39 25.71
CA CYS A 178 -10.89 -9.92 26.09
C CYS A 178 -10.92 -8.68 27.01
N SER A 179 -12.10 -8.16 27.38
CA SER A 179 -12.23 -6.90 28.13
C SER A 179 -11.43 -5.76 27.47
N LEU A 180 -11.61 -5.58 26.16
CA LEU A 180 -10.95 -4.56 25.35
C LEU A 180 -11.91 -3.42 24.95
N THR A 181 -13.10 -3.34 25.55
CA THR A 181 -14.15 -2.38 25.17
C THR A 181 -13.74 -0.92 25.36
N ASP A 182 -12.78 -0.64 26.23
CA ASP A 182 -12.17 0.67 26.47
C ASP A 182 -11.03 0.99 25.48
N LYS A 183 -10.50 -0.02 24.78
CA LYS A 183 -9.33 0.10 23.90
C LYS A 183 -9.62 -0.11 22.44
N VAL A 184 -10.62 -0.91 22.11
CA VAL A 184 -10.94 -1.30 20.74
C VAL A 184 -12.43 -1.17 20.53
N SER A 185 -12.80 -0.44 19.48
CA SER A 185 -14.19 -0.33 19.03
C SER A 185 -14.29 -0.65 17.54
N ILE A 186 -15.42 -1.20 17.12
CA ILE A 186 -15.70 -1.42 15.70
C ILE A 186 -16.13 -0.08 15.09
N VAL A 187 -15.53 0.28 13.97
CA VAL A 187 -15.93 1.46 13.20
C VAL A 187 -17.00 1.04 12.21
N GLU A 188 -18.21 1.54 12.39
CA GLU A 188 -19.33 1.25 11.49
C GLU A 188 -19.14 1.94 10.13
N GLY A 189 -19.40 1.20 9.06
CA GLY A 189 -19.26 1.69 7.70
C GLY A 189 -19.45 0.63 6.63
N TYR A 190 -19.77 1.09 5.42
CA TYR A 190 -19.81 0.28 4.20
C TYR A 190 -18.40 0.15 3.63
N SER A 191 -17.54 -0.64 4.29
CA SER A 191 -16.16 -0.86 3.85
C SER A 191 -15.93 -2.30 3.40
N SER A 192 -14.89 -2.50 2.61
CA SER A 192 -14.48 -3.81 2.08
C SER A 192 -13.56 -4.58 3.05
N ALA A 193 -13.52 -4.20 4.33
CA ALA A 193 -12.71 -4.80 5.38
C ALA A 193 -13.41 -4.64 6.74
N VAL A 194 -12.89 -5.26 7.81
CA VAL A 194 -13.37 -5.01 9.17
C VAL A 194 -12.54 -3.88 9.78
N HIS A 195 -13.14 -2.72 10.03
CA HIS A 195 -12.44 -1.57 10.60
C HIS A 195 -12.61 -1.53 12.11
N VAL A 196 -11.49 -1.38 12.82
CA VAL A 196 -11.48 -1.15 14.26
C VAL A 196 -10.69 0.11 14.58
N ALA A 197 -11.16 0.87 15.55
CA ALA A 197 -10.42 1.96 16.16
C ALA A 197 -9.73 1.43 17.41
N VAL A 198 -8.41 1.63 17.49
CA VAL A 198 -7.57 1.21 18.61
C VAL A 198 -7.08 2.45 19.33
N GLU A 199 -7.44 2.58 20.60
CA GLU A 199 -6.93 3.62 21.49
C GLU A 199 -5.49 3.30 21.88
N THR A 200 -4.59 4.23 21.54
CA THR A 200 -3.21 4.26 22.03
C THR A 200 -3.05 5.40 23.03
N PRO A 201 -1.97 5.46 23.83
CA PRO A 201 -1.79 6.52 24.82
C PRO A 201 -1.82 7.93 24.22
N ASP A 202 -1.37 8.08 22.98
CA ASP A 202 -1.20 9.38 22.33
C ASP A 202 -2.40 9.76 21.44
N PHE A 203 -2.98 8.80 20.71
CA PHE A 203 -4.08 9.05 19.77
C PHE A 203 -4.80 7.75 19.37
N GLN A 204 -5.98 7.90 18.76
CA GLN A 204 -6.72 6.79 18.17
C GLN A 204 -6.14 6.39 16.80
N VAL A 205 -5.94 5.10 16.59
CA VAL A 205 -5.46 4.51 15.33
C VAL A 205 -6.56 3.72 14.66
N GLU A 206 -6.83 4.01 13.40
CA GLU A 206 -7.73 3.19 12.57
C GLU A 206 -6.97 1.97 12.05
N VAL A 207 -7.58 0.78 12.15
CA VAL A 207 -6.99 -0.49 11.70
C VAL A 207 -7.96 -1.24 10.82
N GLU A 208 -7.54 -1.54 9.59
CA GLU A 208 -8.25 -2.43 8.68
C GLU A 208 -7.81 -3.87 8.89
N LEU A 209 -8.71 -4.73 9.40
CA LEU A 209 -8.49 -6.17 9.51
C LEU A 209 -8.96 -6.85 8.23
N VAL A 210 -8.02 -7.50 7.53
CA VAL A 210 -8.25 -8.08 6.20
C VAL A 210 -7.95 -9.57 6.21
N PRO A 211 -8.95 -10.47 6.12
CA PRO A 211 -8.70 -11.90 5.95
C PRO A 211 -7.83 -12.17 4.73
N SER A 212 -6.82 -13.02 4.87
CA SER A 212 -5.83 -13.30 3.83
C SER A 212 -5.59 -14.79 3.67
N VAL A 213 -5.77 -15.33 2.46
CA VAL A 213 -5.33 -16.68 2.10
C VAL A 213 -3.93 -16.59 1.50
N GLU A 214 -2.98 -17.27 2.11
CA GLU A 214 -1.62 -17.34 1.61
C GLU A 214 -1.49 -18.38 0.50
N ILE A 215 -0.94 -18.00 -0.66
CA ILE A 215 -0.67 -18.90 -1.78
C ILE A 215 0.85 -18.99 -1.99
N PRO A 216 1.55 -19.83 -1.21
CA PRO A 216 3.01 -19.94 -1.28
C PRO A 216 3.45 -20.65 -2.56
N THR A 217 4.66 -20.34 -3.04
CA THR A 217 5.36 -21.06 -4.14
C THR A 217 4.69 -21.07 -5.52
N CYS A 218 3.53 -20.42 -5.66
CA CYS A 218 2.81 -20.32 -6.92
C CYS A 218 2.76 -18.85 -7.35
N TRP A 219 3.24 -18.54 -8.55
CA TRP A 219 3.06 -17.22 -9.15
C TRP A 219 1.83 -17.24 -10.07
N PRO A 220 0.90 -16.26 -10.00
CA PRO A 220 -0.30 -16.29 -10.83
C PRO A 220 0.04 -16.22 -12.31
N GLN A 221 -0.57 -17.07 -13.15
CA GLN A 221 -0.18 -17.19 -14.56
C GLN A 221 -0.38 -15.89 -15.36
N LYS A 222 -1.43 -15.13 -15.03
CA LYS A 222 -1.75 -13.85 -15.70
C LYS A 222 -0.86 -12.69 -15.26
N CYS A 223 -0.03 -12.88 -14.23
CA CYS A 223 0.85 -11.84 -13.71
C CYS A 223 2.23 -11.98 -14.34
N GLU A 224 2.60 -11.07 -15.22
CA GLU A 224 3.89 -11.12 -15.91
C GLU A 224 4.88 -10.14 -15.30
N TRP A 225 6.16 -10.55 -15.24
CA TRP A 225 7.24 -9.61 -14.99
C TRP A 225 7.35 -8.64 -16.17
N PRO A 226 7.65 -7.35 -15.94
CA PRO A 226 7.87 -6.42 -17.04
C PRO A 226 8.92 -6.94 -18.05
N ARG A 227 8.57 -6.93 -19.33
CA ARG A 227 9.42 -7.42 -20.42
C ARG A 227 10.34 -6.31 -20.93
N CYS A 228 11.20 -5.77 -20.08
CA CYS A 228 12.14 -4.70 -20.43
C CYS A 228 13.40 -5.24 -21.13
N ILE A 229 13.95 -4.47 -22.09
CA ILE A 229 15.11 -4.87 -22.93
C ILE A 229 16.34 -5.22 -22.08
N LYS A 230 16.58 -4.43 -21.03
CA LYS A 230 17.58 -4.73 -20.01
C LYS A 230 16.82 -5.22 -18.77
N ARG A 231 17.18 -6.40 -18.29
CA ARG A 231 16.48 -7.06 -17.19
C ARG A 231 16.86 -6.42 -15.86
N TRP A 232 15.87 -5.98 -15.09
CA TRP A 232 16.01 -5.68 -13.68
C TRP A 232 14.89 -6.36 -12.90
N PRO A 233 15.18 -6.95 -11.73
CA PRO A 233 16.51 -7.29 -11.21
C PRO A 233 17.14 -8.45 -11.99
N CYS A 234 18.23 -9.03 -11.49
CA CYS A 234 18.79 -10.24 -12.07
C CYS A 234 17.77 -11.41 -12.04
N GLN A 235 17.94 -12.39 -12.94
CA GLN A 235 16.98 -13.50 -13.06
C GLN A 235 16.86 -14.35 -11.79
N GLU A 236 17.96 -14.50 -11.04
CA GLU A 236 17.96 -15.16 -9.74
C GLU A 236 17.03 -14.45 -8.75
N LYS A 237 17.12 -13.12 -8.65
CA LYS A 237 16.22 -12.33 -7.80
C LYS A 237 14.78 -12.41 -8.28
N VAL A 238 14.51 -12.44 -9.60
CA VAL A 238 13.15 -12.66 -10.13
C VAL A 238 12.62 -14.04 -9.71
N GLY A 239 13.43 -15.10 -9.82
CA GLY A 239 13.08 -16.44 -9.37
C GLY A 239 12.77 -16.49 -7.88
N CYS A 240 13.63 -15.87 -7.07
CA CYS A 240 13.45 -15.72 -5.63
C CYS A 240 12.16 -14.97 -5.29
N VAL A 241 11.89 -13.82 -5.92
CA VAL A 241 10.63 -13.07 -5.71
C VAL A 241 9.40 -13.93 -6.04
N LYS A 242 9.44 -14.67 -7.15
CA LYS A 242 8.33 -15.54 -7.57
C LYS A 242 8.12 -16.73 -6.64
N SER A 243 9.16 -17.25 -5.99
CA SER A 243 9.02 -18.41 -5.08
C SER A 243 8.25 -18.09 -3.81
N PHE A 244 8.10 -16.82 -3.42
CA PHE A 244 7.24 -16.43 -2.30
C PHE A 244 5.75 -16.50 -2.64
N GLY A 245 5.39 -16.57 -3.92
CA GLY A 245 3.99 -16.64 -4.37
C GLY A 245 3.24 -15.31 -4.19
N PHE A 246 1.97 -15.40 -3.79
CA PHE A 246 1.08 -14.24 -3.61
C PHE A 246 0.04 -14.52 -2.53
N ASP A 247 -0.75 -13.51 -2.19
CA ASP A 247 -1.83 -13.62 -1.22
C ASP A 247 -3.16 -13.22 -1.86
N LEU A 248 -4.24 -13.74 -1.30
CA LEU A 248 -5.61 -13.39 -1.67
C LEU A 248 -6.30 -12.75 -0.49
N TRP A 249 -6.68 -11.49 -0.65
CA TRP A 249 -7.33 -10.70 0.39
C TRP A 249 -8.84 -10.66 0.19
N ALA A 250 -9.57 -10.86 1.28
CA ALA A 250 -10.99 -10.56 1.34
C ALA A 250 -11.17 -9.03 1.47
N TYR A 251 -11.00 -8.34 0.34
CA TYR A 251 -11.01 -6.87 0.23
C TYR A 251 -12.01 -6.38 -0.83
N SER A 252 -13.10 -7.12 -1.02
CA SER A 252 -14.24 -6.73 -1.84
C SER A 252 -15.47 -7.56 -1.42
N ASN A 253 -16.62 -7.35 -2.06
CA ASN A 253 -17.81 -8.12 -1.72
C ASN A 253 -17.81 -9.55 -2.31
N TYR A 254 -17.28 -9.69 -3.53
CA TYR A 254 -17.46 -10.91 -4.33
C TYR A 254 -16.14 -11.55 -4.76
N HIS A 255 -15.10 -10.77 -4.94
CA HIS A 255 -13.84 -11.24 -5.50
C HIS A 255 -12.67 -11.07 -4.53
N TRP A 256 -11.78 -12.04 -4.54
CA TRP A 256 -10.53 -11.98 -3.79
C TRP A 256 -9.54 -11.08 -4.51
N GLN A 257 -8.91 -10.17 -3.78
CA GLN A 257 -7.91 -9.26 -4.33
C GLN A 257 -6.52 -9.88 -4.23
N LYS A 258 -5.79 -9.95 -5.34
CA LYS A 258 -4.39 -10.38 -5.36
C LYS A 258 -3.52 -9.34 -4.62
N SER A 259 -2.64 -9.83 -3.76
CA SER A 259 -1.63 -9.05 -3.06
C SER A 259 -0.26 -9.67 -3.29
N PHE A 260 0.74 -8.83 -3.55
CA PHE A 260 2.12 -9.25 -3.79
C PHE A 260 3.07 -8.76 -2.68
N THR A 261 2.55 -8.49 -1.48
CA THR A 261 3.30 -7.88 -0.38
C THR A 261 4.65 -8.53 -0.11
N ARG A 262 4.70 -9.87 -0.07
CA ARG A 262 5.94 -10.63 0.17
C ARG A 262 6.93 -10.48 -0.97
N ALA A 263 6.45 -10.61 -2.21
CA ALA A 263 7.24 -10.40 -3.42
C ALA A 263 7.79 -8.97 -3.51
N GLU A 264 6.96 -7.97 -3.20
CA GLU A 264 7.32 -6.56 -3.11
C GLU A 264 8.41 -6.32 -2.05
N HIS A 265 8.25 -6.91 -0.87
CA HIS A 265 9.21 -6.79 0.21
C HIS A 265 10.57 -7.35 -0.18
N VAL A 266 10.61 -8.56 -0.75
CA VAL A 266 11.85 -9.19 -1.22
C VAL A 266 12.49 -8.36 -2.34
N LEU A 267 11.70 -7.74 -3.22
CA LEU A 267 12.20 -6.87 -4.27
C LEU A 267 12.78 -5.55 -3.73
N MET A 268 12.20 -5.01 -2.65
CA MET A 268 12.73 -3.84 -1.93
C MET A 268 14.00 -4.17 -1.13
N GLN A 269 14.10 -5.39 -0.61
CA GLN A 269 15.31 -5.86 0.08
C GLN A 269 16.48 -6.00 -0.89
N GLY A 270 17.60 -5.39 -0.53
CA GLY A 270 18.83 -5.48 -1.32
C GLY A 270 18.88 -4.57 -2.55
N LEU A 271 17.96 -3.59 -2.68
CA LEU A 271 17.94 -2.65 -3.81
C LEU A 271 19.27 -1.93 -4.05
N ASP A 272 20.04 -1.71 -2.99
CA ASP A 272 21.31 -0.98 -3.01
C ASP A 272 22.51 -1.88 -2.67
N GLU A 273 22.37 -3.22 -2.74
CA GLU A 273 23.50 -4.16 -2.63
C GLU A 273 24.58 -3.91 -3.71
N ASP A 274 24.17 -3.31 -4.84
CA ASP A 274 25.06 -2.88 -5.92
C ASP A 274 25.71 -1.49 -5.70
N GLY A 275 25.58 -0.93 -4.50
CA GLY A 275 26.12 0.40 -4.13
C GLY A 275 25.31 1.58 -4.66
N GLY A 276 24.09 1.36 -5.16
CA GLY A 276 23.17 2.44 -5.56
C GLY A 276 22.58 3.23 -4.40
N CYS A 277 21.75 4.23 -4.71
CA CYS A 277 20.99 5.02 -3.73
C CYS A 277 19.47 4.96 -3.95
N ARG A 278 18.94 3.86 -4.52
CA ARG A 278 17.50 3.65 -4.79
C ARG A 278 16.67 3.79 -3.52
N MET A 279 17.17 3.20 -2.42
CA MET A 279 16.47 3.20 -1.15
C MET A 279 16.48 4.59 -0.52
N THR A 280 17.60 5.31 -0.61
CA THR A 280 17.69 6.72 -0.19
C THR A 280 16.72 7.58 -1.00
N CYS A 281 16.67 7.41 -2.33
CA CYS A 281 15.72 8.13 -3.19
C CYS A 281 14.28 7.89 -2.78
N PHE A 282 13.88 6.65 -2.50
CA PHE A 282 12.53 6.33 -2.07
C PHE A 282 12.19 6.89 -0.69
N ARG A 283 13.11 6.83 0.28
CA ARG A 283 12.92 7.42 1.61
C ARG A 283 12.68 8.93 1.53
N VAL A 284 13.51 9.65 0.77
CA VAL A 284 13.34 11.09 0.54
C VAL A 284 12.04 11.37 -0.21
N MET A 285 11.70 10.59 -1.24
CA MET A 285 10.46 10.77 -2.01
C MET A 285 9.23 10.60 -1.11
N ARG A 286 9.24 9.57 -0.25
CA ARG A 286 8.16 9.33 0.71
C ARG A 286 8.02 10.49 1.69
N GLN A 287 9.12 10.99 2.23
CA GLN A 287 9.09 12.11 3.17
C GLN A 287 8.58 13.39 2.48
N MET A 288 9.07 13.72 1.29
CA MET A 288 8.59 14.86 0.50
C MET A 288 7.10 14.75 0.13
N LYS A 289 6.62 13.53 -0.14
CA LYS A 289 5.20 13.25 -0.38
C LYS A 289 4.36 13.59 0.84
N GLU A 290 4.82 13.22 2.03
CA GLU A 290 4.10 13.44 3.29
C GLU A 290 4.17 14.91 3.74
N ASP A 291 5.31 15.59 3.54
CA ASP A 291 5.54 16.95 4.04
C ASP A 291 5.06 18.06 3.08
N VAL A 292 5.21 17.85 1.77
CA VAL A 292 5.08 18.94 0.78
C VAL A 292 4.05 18.62 -0.29
N TRP A 293 4.24 17.50 -1.00
CA TRP A 293 3.51 17.26 -2.25
C TRP A 293 2.08 16.81 -2.00
N CYS A 294 1.86 15.90 -1.04
CA CYS A 294 0.57 15.26 -0.79
C CYS A 294 0.36 15.04 0.71
N ALA A 295 0.45 16.15 1.46
CA ALA A 295 0.20 16.20 2.89
C ALA A 295 -1.30 16.03 3.20
N GLY A 296 -1.61 15.50 4.38
CA GLY A 296 -2.98 15.25 4.85
C GLY A 296 -3.19 13.82 5.37
N SER A 297 -4.33 13.60 6.02
CA SER A 297 -4.70 12.31 6.63
C SER A 297 -5.16 11.26 5.61
N LYS A 298 -5.74 11.69 4.48
CA LYS A 298 -6.19 10.82 3.38
C LYS A 298 -5.55 11.24 2.05
N PRO A 299 -4.25 10.98 1.88
CA PRO A 299 -3.56 11.47 0.69
C PRO A 299 -3.95 10.67 -0.56
N VAL A 300 -4.11 11.37 -1.69
CA VAL A 300 -4.38 10.73 -3.00
C VAL A 300 -3.22 9.82 -3.45
N LEU A 301 -2.01 10.04 -2.92
CA LEU A 301 -0.86 9.16 -3.11
C LEU A 301 -0.44 8.47 -1.83
N THR A 302 -0.26 7.14 -1.90
CA THR A 302 0.25 6.29 -0.83
C THR A 302 1.72 5.93 -1.06
N SER A 303 2.39 5.40 -0.02
CA SER A 303 3.75 4.85 -0.14
C SER A 303 3.83 3.71 -1.18
N PHE A 304 2.73 2.97 -1.37
CA PHE A 304 2.62 1.94 -2.39
C PHE A 304 2.72 2.50 -3.81
N HIS A 305 2.06 3.63 -4.10
CA HIS A 305 2.23 4.30 -5.40
C HIS A 305 3.68 4.73 -5.64
N LEU A 306 4.34 5.24 -4.61
CA LEU A 306 5.76 5.63 -4.69
C LEU A 306 6.67 4.41 -4.94
N GLN A 307 6.34 3.25 -4.38
CA GLN A 307 7.09 2.01 -4.57
C GLN A 307 6.99 1.53 -6.01
N MET A 308 5.79 1.58 -6.59
CA MET A 308 5.56 1.24 -8.00
C MET A 308 6.33 2.19 -8.93
N VAL A 309 6.37 3.50 -8.61
CA VAL A 309 7.20 4.48 -9.32
C VAL A 309 8.68 4.11 -9.26
N LEU A 310 9.19 3.70 -8.09
CA LEU A 310 10.57 3.27 -7.94
C LEU A 310 10.88 2.04 -8.80
N PHE A 311 10.04 0.99 -8.74
CA PHE A 311 10.25 -0.23 -9.52
C PHE A 311 10.29 0.05 -11.02
N TRP A 312 9.34 0.83 -11.55
CA TRP A 312 9.36 1.24 -12.95
C TRP A 312 10.56 2.13 -13.31
N THR A 313 11.07 2.91 -12.36
CA THR A 313 12.29 3.70 -12.58
C THR A 313 13.52 2.79 -12.64
N CYS A 314 13.57 1.72 -11.85
CA CYS A 314 14.63 0.73 -11.89
C CYS A 314 14.62 -0.09 -13.20
N GLU A 315 13.45 -0.45 -13.72
CA GLU A 315 13.34 -1.06 -15.05
C GLU A 315 13.88 -0.15 -16.16
N LYS A 316 13.65 1.16 -16.05
CA LYS A 316 14.18 2.15 -17.00
C LYS A 316 15.70 2.36 -16.86
N TYR A 317 16.21 2.30 -15.63
CA TYR A 317 17.61 2.55 -15.27
C TYR A 317 18.17 1.36 -14.49
N PRO A 318 18.46 0.22 -15.14
CA PRO A 318 18.74 -1.02 -14.43
C PRO A 318 20.18 -1.11 -13.87
N ARG A 319 21.08 -0.19 -14.25
CA ARG A 319 22.51 -0.31 -13.93
C ARG A 319 22.86 0.46 -12.65
N CYS A 320 23.74 -0.10 -11.81
CA CYS A 320 24.23 0.55 -10.59
C CYS A 320 24.73 1.99 -10.83
N LYS A 321 25.44 2.25 -11.93
CA LYS A 321 25.95 3.58 -12.30
C LYS A 321 24.87 4.64 -12.49
N ASP A 322 23.65 4.22 -12.84
CA ASP A 322 22.53 5.15 -12.95
C ASP A 322 22.10 5.65 -11.56
N TRP A 323 22.42 4.90 -10.50
CA TRP A 323 22.03 5.17 -9.12
C TRP A 323 23.19 5.62 -8.23
N HIS A 324 24.38 5.91 -8.77
CA HIS A 324 25.52 6.39 -7.97
C HIS A 324 25.33 7.83 -7.48
N CYS A 325 24.78 8.72 -8.31
CA CYS A 325 24.59 10.12 -7.95
C CYS A 325 23.17 10.35 -7.44
N PHE A 326 23.03 10.57 -6.12
CA PHE A 326 21.73 10.78 -5.48
C PHE A 326 20.88 11.85 -6.18
N ARG A 327 21.43 13.05 -6.40
CA ARG A 327 20.66 14.15 -7.01
C ARG A 327 20.07 13.74 -8.37
N LYS A 328 20.87 13.10 -9.24
CA LYS A 328 20.40 12.66 -10.56
C LYS A 328 19.39 11.52 -10.46
N ALA A 329 19.64 10.55 -9.58
CA ALA A 329 18.77 9.42 -9.35
C ALA A 329 17.41 9.86 -8.80
N PHE A 330 17.41 10.70 -7.77
CA PHE A 330 16.21 11.23 -7.14
C PHE A 330 15.36 12.02 -8.13
N LEU A 331 15.97 12.91 -8.93
CA LEU A 331 15.25 13.65 -9.95
C LEU A 331 14.58 12.75 -11.00
N ARG A 332 15.19 11.61 -11.38
CA ARG A 332 14.55 10.66 -12.30
C ARG A 332 13.31 10.02 -11.69
N VAL A 333 13.36 9.68 -10.40
CA VAL A 333 12.22 9.12 -9.67
C VAL A 333 11.10 10.16 -9.56
N VAL A 334 11.43 11.41 -9.21
CA VAL A 334 10.44 12.51 -9.12
C VAL A 334 9.84 12.84 -10.49
N GLN A 335 10.64 12.86 -11.56
CA GLN A 335 10.14 13.05 -12.92
C GLN A 335 9.19 11.93 -13.35
N LYS A 336 9.49 10.67 -12.97
CA LYS A 336 8.60 9.53 -13.22
C LYS A 336 7.30 9.67 -12.44
N LEU A 337 7.36 10.08 -11.17
CA LEU A 337 6.18 10.37 -10.35
C LEU A 337 5.32 11.47 -10.99
N HIS A 338 5.92 12.61 -11.31
CA HIS A 338 5.25 13.73 -11.97
C HIS A 338 4.54 13.26 -13.24
N LYS A 339 5.22 12.54 -14.13
CA LYS A 339 4.61 11.99 -15.35
C LYS A 339 3.39 11.11 -15.04
N CYS A 340 3.50 10.19 -14.09
CA CYS A 340 2.39 9.29 -13.74
C CYS A 340 1.20 10.05 -13.17
N VAL A 341 1.44 11.03 -12.30
CA VAL A 341 0.39 11.85 -11.70
C VAL A 341 -0.26 12.74 -12.75
N SER A 342 0.50 13.47 -13.58
CA SER A 342 -0.06 14.33 -14.63
C SER A 342 -0.87 13.58 -15.68
N GLN A 343 -0.60 12.28 -15.88
CA GLN A 343 -1.33 11.43 -16.82
C GLN A 343 -2.48 10.66 -16.17
N HIS A 344 -2.68 10.84 -14.85
CA HIS A 344 -3.59 10.04 -14.02
C HIS A 344 -3.40 8.52 -14.24
N PHE A 345 -2.15 8.11 -14.50
CA PHE A 345 -1.82 6.75 -14.90
C PHE A 345 -0.53 6.24 -14.25
N LEU A 346 -0.68 5.28 -13.34
CA LEU A 346 0.40 4.52 -12.76
C LEU A 346 0.10 3.03 -12.90
N LYS A 347 0.81 2.38 -13.81
CA LYS A 347 0.69 0.95 -14.04
C LYS A 347 1.18 0.16 -12.81
N HIS A 348 0.41 -0.84 -12.39
CA HIS A 348 0.87 -1.80 -11.38
C HIS A 348 2.07 -2.62 -11.90
N TYR A 349 3.03 -2.94 -11.03
CA TYR A 349 4.28 -3.56 -11.49
C TYR A 349 4.11 -5.01 -11.97
N PHE A 350 3.27 -5.81 -11.27
CA PHE A 350 3.00 -7.22 -11.62
C PHE A 350 1.71 -7.47 -12.41
N LEU A 351 0.85 -6.45 -12.55
CA LEU A 351 -0.48 -6.56 -13.17
C LEU A 351 -0.53 -5.62 -14.37
N LYS A 352 -0.70 -6.18 -15.56
CA LYS A 352 -0.34 -5.50 -16.81
C LYS A 352 -1.34 -4.38 -17.16
N ASP A 353 -2.60 -4.59 -16.86
CA ASP A 353 -3.72 -3.78 -17.31
C ASP A 353 -4.37 -2.99 -16.14
N THR A 354 -3.67 -2.92 -15.01
CA THR A 354 -4.12 -2.25 -13.79
C THR A 354 -3.51 -0.85 -13.68
N ASN A 355 -4.36 0.18 -13.75
CA ASN A 355 -4.00 1.55 -13.40
C ASN A 355 -4.34 1.83 -11.93
N LEU A 356 -3.32 2.09 -11.13
CA LEU A 356 -3.45 2.38 -9.69
C LEU A 356 -4.07 3.74 -9.37
N LEU A 357 -4.09 4.67 -10.35
CA LEU A 357 -4.69 6.00 -10.19
C LEU A 357 -6.10 6.10 -10.78
N LYS A 358 -6.69 4.99 -11.24
CA LYS A 358 -7.98 4.97 -11.97
C LYS A 358 -9.13 5.62 -11.20
N TYR A 359 -9.17 5.47 -9.87
CA TYR A 359 -10.24 5.95 -9.01
C TYR A 359 -9.80 7.09 -8.07
N ALA A 360 -8.59 7.60 -8.25
CA ALA A 360 -8.09 8.73 -7.48
C ALA A 360 -8.79 10.03 -7.93
N ASN A 361 -8.98 10.96 -6.99
CA ASN A 361 -9.55 12.27 -7.30
C ASN A 361 -8.61 13.04 -8.25
N THR A 362 -9.12 13.40 -9.44
CA THR A 362 -8.33 14.06 -10.48
C THR A 362 -7.82 15.44 -10.06
N ASN A 363 -8.62 16.22 -9.33
CA ASN A 363 -8.22 17.54 -8.85
C ASN A 363 -7.07 17.43 -7.84
N ASP A 364 -7.12 16.44 -6.94
CA ASP A 364 -6.03 16.18 -5.99
C ASP A 364 -4.76 15.72 -6.72
N LEU A 365 -4.90 14.87 -7.75
CA LEU A 365 -3.76 14.48 -8.59
C LEU A 365 -3.15 15.70 -9.29
N ASP A 366 -3.96 16.57 -9.89
CA ASP A 366 -3.47 17.77 -10.58
C ASP A 366 -2.79 18.75 -9.62
N ALA A 367 -3.31 18.90 -8.41
CA ALA A 367 -2.67 19.69 -7.36
C ALA A 367 -1.29 19.12 -6.98
N VAL A 368 -1.17 17.79 -6.87
CA VAL A 368 0.11 17.13 -6.62
C VAL A 368 1.06 17.31 -7.81
N ALA A 369 0.57 17.16 -9.04
CA ALA A 369 1.37 17.39 -10.25
C ALA A 369 1.94 18.81 -10.30
N GLY A 370 1.13 19.84 -9.99
CA GLY A 370 1.58 21.22 -9.93
C GLY A 370 2.72 21.44 -8.92
N LYS A 371 2.59 20.87 -7.71
CA LYS A 371 3.66 20.93 -6.70
C LYS A 371 4.94 20.23 -7.13
N LEU A 372 4.81 19.09 -7.81
CA LEU A 372 5.95 18.35 -8.37
C LEU A 372 6.63 19.13 -9.50
N ALA A 373 5.87 19.82 -10.36
CA ALA A 373 6.40 20.67 -11.41
C ALA A 373 7.24 21.82 -10.81
N ILE A 374 6.72 22.53 -9.82
CA ILE A 374 7.44 23.60 -9.09
C ILE A 374 8.74 23.05 -8.47
N PHE A 375 8.69 21.87 -7.85
CA PHE A 375 9.89 21.24 -7.29
C PHE A 375 10.93 20.91 -8.38
N LEU A 376 10.50 20.44 -9.55
CA LEU A 376 11.40 20.09 -10.65
C LEU A 376 12.10 21.31 -11.27
N GLU A 377 11.49 22.50 -11.20
CA GLU A 377 12.11 23.77 -11.64
C GLU A 377 13.26 24.18 -10.72
N ASN A 378 13.08 24.06 -9.40
CA ASN A 378 14.11 24.38 -8.41
C ASN A 378 14.20 23.27 -7.33
N PRO A 379 14.93 22.18 -7.60
CA PRO A 379 14.98 21.03 -6.70
C PRO A 379 15.73 21.34 -5.41
N ALA A 380 14.98 21.52 -4.33
CA ALA A 380 15.52 21.75 -3.01
C ALA A 380 14.67 21.08 -1.93
N LEU A 381 15.33 20.66 -0.85
CA LEU A 381 14.65 20.11 0.31
C LEU A 381 14.13 21.27 1.19
N PRO A 382 12.91 21.15 1.75
CA PRO A 382 12.44 22.11 2.72
C PRO A 382 13.37 22.14 3.93
N GLN A 383 13.73 23.35 4.38
CA GLN A 383 14.17 23.53 5.76
C GLN A 383 12.94 23.74 6.65
N ASP A 384 13.09 23.41 7.93
CA ASP A 384 12.03 23.56 8.93
C ASP A 384 11.36 24.93 8.91
#